data_AF-A0A1G1I0Y4-F1
#
_entry.id   AF-A0A1G1I0Y4-F1
#
_cell.length_a   1.000
_cell.length_b   1.000
_cell.length_c   1.000
_cell.angle_alpha   90.00
_cell.angle_beta   90.00
_cell.angle_gamma   90.00
#
_symmetry.space_group_name_H-M   'P 1'
#
loop_
_entity.id
_entity.type
_entity.pdbx_description
1 polymer ?
#
loop_
_entity_poly.entity_id
_entity_poly.type
_entity_poly.pdbx_seq_one_letter_code
_entity_poly.pdbx_strand_id
1 'polypeptide(L)' 'MKELKTDIRTGDCLDILKEFPNDFFDLIVTSPPYADSRSKTYGGIKPDKYVAWFLPRTEQTG' A
#
# COMPACT_ATOMS: atom_id res chain seq x y z
N MET A 1 -11.13 25.21 -14.31
CA MET A 1 -11.28 23.74 -14.39
C MET A 1 -10.08 23.13 -13.68
N LYS A 2 -10.28 22.13 -12.81
CA LYS A 2 -9.15 21.33 -12.31
C LYS A 2 -8.68 20.45 -13.48
N GLU A 3 -7.40 20.49 -13.79
CA GLU A 3 -6.78 19.59 -14.75
C GLU A 3 -6.75 18.18 -14.15
N LEU A 4 -7.19 17.18 -14.90
CA LEU A 4 -7.12 15.78 -14.48
C LEU A 4 -5.71 15.28 -14.72
N LYS A 5 -5.03 14.82 -13.66
CA LYS A 5 -3.70 14.22 -13.72
C LYS A 5 -3.73 12.77 -13.26
N THR A 6 -3.05 11.90 -14.01
CA THR A 6 -2.74 10.53 -13.60
C THR A 6 -1.23 10.42 -13.37
N ASP A 7 -0.83 9.89 -12.21
CA ASP A 7 0.57 9.67 -11.83
C ASP A 7 0.73 8.22 -11.38
N ILE A 8 1.73 7.50 -11.93
CA ILE A 8 2.01 6.09 -11.64
C ILE A 8 3.42 6.00 -11.06
N ARG A 9 3.53 5.50 -9.83
CA ARG A 9 4.80 5.29 -9.12
C ARG A 9 5.04 3.79 -8.93
N THR A 10 6.25 3.34 -9.25
CA THR A 10 6.66 1.94 -9.12
C THR A 10 7.65 1.80 -7.97
N GLY A 11 7.38 0.93 -7.00
CA GLY A 11 8.24 0.67 -5.85
C GLY A 11 7.48 0.10 -4.64
N ASP A 12 8.12 0.05 -3.47
CA ASP A 12 7.44 -0.30 -2.20
C ASP A 12 6.58 0.89 -1.76
N CYS A 13 5.30 0.64 -1.50
CA CYS A 13 4.39 1.68 -1.05
C CYS A 13 4.81 2.31 0.29
N LEU A 14 5.51 1.56 1.15
CA LEU A 14 6.00 2.06 2.43
C LEU A 14 6.99 3.21 2.27
N ASP A 15 7.74 3.25 1.16
CA ASP A 15 8.71 4.29 0.89
C ASP A 15 8.12 5.41 0.01
N ILE A 16 7.33 5.05 -1.00
CA ILE A 16 6.70 6.02 -1.89
C ILE A 16 5.73 6.94 -1.13
N LEU A 17 4.93 6.40 -0.21
CA LEU A 17 3.94 7.22 0.51
C LEU A 17 4.59 8.30 1.38
N LYS A 18 5.82 8.09 1.85
CA LYS A 18 6.59 9.08 2.63
C LYS A 18 7.00 10.32 1.83
N GLU A 19 6.95 10.26 0.50
CA GLU A 19 7.26 11.39 -0.37
C GLU A 19 6.15 12.44 -0.40
N PHE A 20 4.95 12.08 0.06
CA PHE A 20 3.80 12.96 0.11
C PHE A 20 3.65 13.60 1.50
N PRO A 21 3.20 14.86 1.59
CA PRO A 21 2.83 15.46 2.87
C PRO A 21 1.70 14.69 3.56
N ASN A 22 1.56 14.88 4.87
CA ASN A 22 0.38 14.43 5.60
C ASN A 22 -0.89 15.08 5.01
N ASP A 23 -2.04 14.41 5.14
CA ASP A 23 -3.35 14.87 4.64
C ASP A 23 -3.39 15.19 3.13
N PHE A 24 -2.55 14.52 2.33
CA PHE A 24 -2.44 14.78 0.89
C PHE A 24 -3.50 14.08 0.03
N PHE A 25 -3.97 12.90 0.44
CA PHE A 25 -4.92 12.08 -0.33
C PHE A 25 -6.32 12.11 0.29
N ASP A 26 -7.33 12.48 -0.52
CA ASP A 26 -8.74 12.48 -0.07
C ASP A 26 -9.33 11.06 0.05
N LEU A 27 -8.83 10.10 -0.72
CA LEU A 27 -9.30 8.71 -0.74
C LEU A 27 -8.16 7.77 -1.13
N ILE A 28 -7.98 6.71 -0.33
CA ILE A 28 -7.05 5.63 -0.61
C ILE A 28 -7.86 4.34 -0.81
N VAL A 29 -7.66 3.69 -1.95
CA VAL A 29 -8.22 2.37 -2.24
C VAL A 29 -7.06 1.40 -2.37
N THR A 30 -7.09 0.31 -1.59
CA THR A 30 -6.01 -0.67 -1.58
C THR A 30 -6.55 -2.09 -1.59
N SER A 31 -5.89 -2.96 -2.33
CA SER A 31 -6.08 -4.41 -2.34
C SER A 31 -4.74 -5.06 -2.02
N PRO A 32 -4.27 -5.01 -0.76
CA PRO A 32 -2.98 -5.56 -0.39
C PRO A 32 -2.90 -7.04 -0.77
N PRO A 33 -1.70 -7.58 -1.08
CA PRO A 33 -1.53 -9.01 -1.32
C PRO A 33 -2.16 -9.80 -0.18
N TYR A 34 -3.14 -10.65 -0.51
CA TYR A 34 -3.83 -11.42 0.50
C TYR A 34 -2.85 -12.32 1.24
N ALA A 35 -3.12 -12.53 2.52
CA ALA A 35 -2.41 -13.45 3.40
C ALA A 35 -2.65 -14.94 3.01
N ASP A 36 -2.76 -15.24 1.73
CA ASP A 36 -3.16 -16.55 1.25
C ASP A 36 -1.99 -17.54 1.41
N SER A 37 -2.33 -18.70 1.95
CA SER A 37 -1.50 -19.90 2.04
C SER A 37 -0.97 -20.41 0.68
N ARG A 38 -1.55 -19.91 -0.42
CA ARG A 38 -1.14 -20.21 -1.80
C ARG A 38 0.09 -19.38 -2.19
N SER A 39 1.24 -19.85 -1.74
CA SER A 39 2.59 -19.26 -1.87
C SER A 39 3.08 -18.90 -3.28
N LYS A 40 2.37 -19.30 -4.36
CA LYS A 40 2.92 -19.29 -5.72
C LYS A 40 2.77 -17.97 -6.48
N THR A 41 1.89 -17.05 -6.09
CA THR A 41 1.54 -15.88 -6.92
C THR A 41 2.14 -14.54 -6.45
N TYR A 42 2.40 -14.38 -5.15
CA TYR A 42 2.84 -13.09 -4.57
C TYR A 42 4.01 -13.19 -3.60
N GLY A 43 4.75 -14.32 -3.55
CA GLY A 43 5.70 -14.56 -2.46
C GLY A 43 4.98 -14.49 -1.09
N GLY A 44 3.74 -15.02 -1.08
CA GLY A 44 2.67 -14.70 -0.13
C GLY A 44 3.11 -14.64 1.32
N ILE A 45 2.70 -13.57 1.99
CA ILE A 45 2.97 -13.38 3.40
C ILE A 45 2.11 -14.34 4.17
N LYS A 46 2.76 -15.16 5.00
CA LYS A 46 2.05 -16.13 5.81
C LYS A 46 1.00 -15.42 6.68
N PRO A 47 -0.18 -16.02 6.88
CA PRO A 47 -1.25 -15.44 7.69
C PRO A 47 -0.80 -14.88 9.04
N ASP A 48 0.07 -15.60 9.74
CA ASP A 48 0.62 -15.23 11.05
C ASP A 48 1.54 -13.99 11.02
N LYS A 49 2.09 -13.66 9.85
CA LYS A 49 2.97 -12.50 9.65
C LYS A 49 2.27 -11.31 9.00
N TYR A 50 1.05 -11.50 8.51
CA TYR A 50 0.36 -10.50 7.69
C TYR A 50 0.11 -9.20 8.45
N VAL A 51 -0.40 -9.30 9.68
CA VAL A 51 -0.69 -8.12 10.51
C VAL A 51 0.58 -7.31 10.76
N ALA A 52 1.68 -7.96 11.15
CA ALA A 52 2.96 -7.30 11.40
C ALA A 52 3.53 -6.64 10.14
N TRP A 53 3.28 -7.23 8.96
CA TRP A 53 3.69 -6.64 7.69
C TRP A 53 2.78 -5.48 7.23
N PHE A 54 1.48 -5.55 7.52
CA PHE A 54 0.48 -4.60 7.01
C PHE A 54 0.37 -3.32 7.85
N LEU A 55 0.44 -3.43 9.19
CA LEU A 55 0.34 -2.28 10.10
C LEU A 55 1.26 -1.08 9.75
N PRO A 56 2.58 -1.27 9.50
CA PRO A 56 3.43 -0.14 9.15
C PRO A 56 3.04 0.53 7.82
N ARG A 57 2.39 -0.20 6.90
CA ARG A 57 1.92 0.36 5.62
C ARG A 57 0.65 1.18 5.81
N THR A 58 -0.26 0.73 6.67
CA THR A 58 -1.48 1.49 6.99
C THR A 58 -1.18 2.77 7.77
N GLU A 59 -0.11 2.79 8.55
CA GLU A 59 0.33 4.01 9.25
C GLU A 59 0.73 5.12 8.28
N GLN A 60 1.23 4.79 7.08
CA GLN A 60 1.57 5.78 6.04
C GLN A 60 0.36 6.30 5.27
N THR A 61 -0.84 5.77 5.54
CA THR A 61 -2.08 6.16 4.84
C THR A 61 -2.99 7.09 5.65
N GLY A 62 -2.57 7.46 6.88
CA GLY A 62 -3.32 8.34 7.77
C GLY A 62 -2.60 9.64 8.07
#